data_AF-A0A0K9H8W8-F1
#
_entry.id   AF-A0A0K9H8W8-F1
#
_cell.length_a   1.000
_cell.length_b   1.000
_cell.length_c   1.000
_cell.angle_alpha   90.00
_cell.angle_beta   90.00
_cell.angle_gamma   90.00
#
_symmetry.space_group_name_H-M   'P 1'
#
loop_
_entity.id
_entity.type
_entity.pdbx_description
1 polymer ?
#
loop_
_entity_poly.entity_id
_entity_poly.type
_entity_poly.pdbx_seq_one_letter_code
_entity_poly.pdbx_strand_id
1 'polypeptide(L)'
;MPKKLSFKVATVCVAIISCVIQPWNYIDKLDIILSLFSTTAGPALAIIGIDYYLFRRRQLNLDDLFKSNGKYKYFKGYNPAALIVYIVATAIGFFFFLEYSFFVSTALAFVLYYFAAKAFAKKYPVIIEENIVVHPIESSEANITIT
;
A
#
# COMPACT_ATOMS: atom_id res chain seq x y z
N MET A 1 -5.83 14.57 -11.21
CA MET A 1 -4.60 14.92 -10.46
C MET A 1 -4.94 15.98 -9.41
N PRO A 2 -4.51 15.83 -8.15
CA PRO A 2 -4.75 16.84 -7.12
C PRO A 2 -4.03 18.14 -7.52
N LYS A 3 -4.79 19.20 -7.78
CA LYS A 3 -4.30 20.50 -8.30
C LYS A 3 -3.53 21.34 -7.25
N LYS A 4 -3.35 20.84 -6.03
CA LYS A 4 -2.99 21.68 -4.87
C LYS A 4 -1.49 21.73 -4.58
N LEU A 5 -0.66 20.88 -5.18
CA LEU A 5 0.78 20.87 -4.92
C LEU A 5 1.55 20.63 -6.21
N SER A 6 2.37 21.61 -6.61
CA SER A 6 3.29 21.46 -7.74
C SER A 6 4.48 20.59 -7.31
N PHE A 7 4.93 19.69 -8.20
CA PHE A 7 6.05 18.79 -7.95
C PHE A 7 7.29 19.54 -7.46
N LYS A 8 7.61 20.69 -8.08
CA LYS A 8 8.75 21.53 -7.70
C LYS A 8 8.68 22.01 -6.25
N VAL A 9 7.49 22.43 -5.81
CA VAL A 9 7.27 22.92 -4.43
C VAL A 9 7.42 21.76 -3.44
N ALA A 10 6.87 20.58 -3.77
CA ALA A 10 7.01 19.40 -2.93
C ALA A 10 8.48 19.00 -2.74
N THR A 11 9.28 18.99 -3.82
CA THR A 11 10.71 18.63 -3.74
C THR A 11 11.51 19.59 -2.86
N VAL A 12 11.29 20.91 -3.02
CA VAL A 12 11.97 21.91 -2.19
C VAL A 12 11.60 21.76 -0.72
N CYS A 13 10.31 21.56 -0.40
CA CYS A 13 9.86 21.33 0.96
C CYS A 13 10.49 20.07 1.58
N VAL A 14 10.53 18.96 0.84
CA VAL A 14 11.15 17.71 1.32
C VAL A 14 12.65 17.90 1.56
N ALA A 15 13.36 18.59 0.67
CA ALA A 15 14.79 18.87 0.83
C ALA A 15 15.09 19.69 2.11
N ILE A 16 14.27 20.70 2.38
CA ILE A 16 14.38 21.50 3.61
C ILE A 16 14.12 20.64 4.85
N ILE A 17 13.05 19.83 4.84
CA ILE A 17 12.72 18.95 5.97
C ILE A 17 13.84 17.95 6.23
N SER A 18 14.39 17.32 5.19
CA SER A 18 15.52 16.39 5.31
C SER A 18 16.77 17.06 5.88
N CYS A 19 17.06 18.31 5.50
CA CYS A 19 18.19 19.07 6.03
C CYS A 19 18.00 19.39 7.53
N VAL A 20 16.79 19.80 7.92
CA VAL A 20 16.43 20.12 9.32
C VAL A 20 16.50 18.89 10.22
N ILE A 21 16.13 17.71 9.74
CA ILE A 21 16.18 16.45 10.51
C ILE A 21 17.62 16.10 10.91
N GLN A 22 18.62 16.56 10.16
CA GLN A 22 20.03 16.36 10.49
C GLN A 22 20.36 14.89 10.85
N PRO A 23 20.22 13.94 9.90
CA PRO A 23 20.25 12.51 10.20
C PRO A 23 21.56 12.04 10.85
N TRP A 24 22.67 12.73 10.59
CA TRP A 24 23.97 12.41 11.18
C TRP A 24 24.04 12.61 12.70
N ASN A 25 23.11 13.36 13.30
CA ASN A 25 23.03 13.48 14.76
C ASN A 25 22.45 12.21 15.44
N TYR A 26 21.95 11.25 14.65
CA TYR A 26 21.29 10.04 15.14
C TYR A 26 22.06 8.76 14.81
N ILE A 27 23.36 8.86 14.53
CA ILE A 27 24.23 7.71 14.21
C ILE A 27 24.17 6.64 15.31
N ASP A 28 24.18 7.07 16.58
CA ASP A 28 24.10 6.17 17.74
C ASP A 28 22.78 5.40 17.86
N LYS A 29 21.74 5.80 17.11
CA LYS A 29 20.40 5.20 17.12
C LYS A 29 20.00 4.60 15.77
N LEU A 30 20.96 4.44 14.84
CA LEU A 30 20.69 3.93 13.50
C LEU A 30 19.99 2.58 13.52
N ASP A 31 20.38 1.67 14.43
CA ASP A 31 19.79 0.34 14.52
C ASP A 31 18.29 0.39 14.81
N ILE A 32 17.87 1.26 15.73
CA ILE A 32 16.44 1.43 16.07
C ILE A 32 15.69 2.06 14.90
N ILE A 33 16.28 3.05 14.23
CA ILE A 33 15.66 3.72 13.07
C ILE A 33 15.47 2.73 11.92
N LEU A 34 16.50 1.95 11.58
CA LEU A 34 16.44 0.92 10.54
C LEU A 34 15.46 -0.20 10.89
N SER A 35 15.41 -0.59 12.17
CA SER A 35 14.44 -1.56 12.67
C SER A 35 13.02 -1.04 12.50
N LEU A 36 12.76 0.23 12.83
CA LEU A 36 11.44 0.85 12.67
C LEU A 36 11.00 0.92 11.20
N PHE A 37 11.88 1.31 10.29
CA PHE A 37 11.59 1.29 8.84
C PHE A 37 11.29 -0.13 8.35
N SER A 38 12.04 -1.12 8.80
CA SER A 38 11.84 -2.52 8.40
C SER A 38 10.51 -3.07 8.95
N THR A 39 10.22 -2.80 10.23
CA THR A 39 9.01 -3.24 10.92
C THR A 39 7.74 -2.67 10.28
N THR A 40 7.81 -1.45 9.76
CA THR A 40 6.69 -0.79 9.08
C THR A 40 6.57 -1.19 7.61
N ALA A 41 7.69 -1.44 6.92
CA ALA A 41 7.67 -1.85 5.51
C ALA A 41 7.16 -3.30 5.32
N GLY A 42 7.55 -4.22 6.20
CA GLY A 42 7.20 -5.64 6.12
C GLY A 42 5.68 -5.92 6.03
N PRO A 43 4.87 -5.46 7.00
CA PRO A 43 3.41 -5.58 6.96
C PRO A 43 2.75 -4.97 5.73
N ALA A 44 3.25 -3.83 5.24
CA ALA A 44 2.72 -3.20 4.03
C ALA A 44 2.92 -4.11 2.82
N LEU A 45 4.12 -4.66 2.65
CA LEU A 45 4.43 -5.61 1.58
C LEU A 45 3.60 -6.90 1.69
N ALA A 46 3.42 -7.44 2.90
CA ALA A 46 2.58 -8.62 3.12
C ALA A 46 1.13 -8.40 2.72
N ILE A 47 0.53 -7.27 3.13
CA ILE A 47 -0.85 -6.92 2.81
C ILE A 47 -1.02 -6.75 1.30
N ILE A 48 -0.13 -5.98 0.65
CA ILE A 48 -0.15 -5.79 -0.81
C ILE A 48 0.02 -7.13 -1.53
N GLY A 49 0.95 -7.96 -1.07
CA GLY A 49 1.22 -9.28 -1.65
C GLY A 49 0.00 -10.19 -1.61
N ILE A 50 -0.66 -10.31 -0.46
CA ILE A 50 -1.89 -11.11 -0.36
C ILE A 50 -3.01 -10.52 -1.21
N ASP A 51 -3.25 -9.21 -1.10
CA ASP A 51 -4.36 -8.56 -1.80
C ASP A 51 -4.21 -8.77 -3.31
N TYR A 52 -3.01 -8.56 -3.84
CA TYR A 52 -2.75 -8.65 -5.27
C TYR A 52 -2.62 -10.08 -5.79
N TYR A 53 -1.83 -10.94 -5.15
CA TYR A 53 -1.54 -12.28 -5.68
C TYR A 53 -2.58 -13.32 -5.28
N LEU A 54 -3.08 -13.29 -4.03
CA LEU A 54 -3.93 -14.36 -3.51
C LEU A 54 -5.41 -14.07 -3.75
N PHE A 55 -5.87 -12.88 -3.38
CA PHE A 55 -7.28 -12.49 -3.56
C PHE A 55 -7.57 -12.09 -5.00
N ARG A 56 -6.85 -11.09 -5.50
CA ARG A 56 -7.09 -10.54 -6.85
C ARG A 56 -6.42 -11.29 -7.98
N ARG A 57 -5.58 -12.29 -7.71
CA ARG A 57 -4.91 -13.12 -8.73
C ARG A 57 -4.27 -12.29 -9.86
N ARG A 58 -3.64 -11.17 -9.52
CA ARG A 58 -2.99 -10.21 -10.45
C ARG A 58 -3.95 -9.48 -11.40
N GLN A 59 -5.23 -9.40 -11.04
CA GLN A 59 -6.27 -8.73 -11.79
C GLN A 59 -6.67 -7.45 -11.04
N LEU A 60 -6.48 -6.28 -11.68
CA LEU A 60 -6.87 -4.98 -11.14
C LEU A 60 -7.46 -4.12 -12.26
N ASN A 61 -8.61 -3.51 -12.00
CA ASN A 61 -9.17 -2.51 -12.90
C ASN A 61 -8.55 -1.14 -12.63
N LEU A 62 -7.75 -0.68 -13.59
CA LEU A 62 -7.05 0.60 -13.51
C LEU A 62 -8.01 1.79 -13.56
N ASP A 63 -9.10 1.70 -14.31
CA ASP A 63 -10.04 2.81 -14.49
C ASP A 63 -10.70 3.21 -13.18
N ASP A 64 -11.07 2.22 -12.36
CA ASP A 64 -11.67 2.48 -11.07
C ASP A 64 -10.65 2.82 -9.99
N LEU A 65 -9.37 2.48 -10.17
CA LEU A 65 -8.29 2.83 -9.26
C LEU A 65 -8.04 4.34 -9.21
N PHE A 66 -8.21 5.03 -10.34
CA PHE A 66 -8.04 6.48 -10.44
C PHE A 66 -9.32 7.29 -10.13
N LYS A 67 -10.46 6.63 -9.93
CA LYS A 67 -11.74 7.29 -9.63
C LYS A 67 -11.96 7.43 -8.12
N SER A 68 -12.23 8.65 -7.66
CA SER A 68 -12.56 8.91 -6.26
C SER A 68 -13.83 8.20 -5.77
N ASN A 69 -14.74 7.84 -6.68
CA ASN A 69 -15.97 7.08 -6.42
C ASN A 69 -15.94 5.68 -7.07
N GLY A 70 -14.74 5.13 -7.29
CA GLY A 70 -14.58 3.78 -7.83
C GLY A 70 -14.89 2.69 -6.80
N LYS A 71 -14.85 1.43 -7.25
CA LYS A 71 -15.08 0.24 -6.41
C LYS A 71 -14.15 0.13 -5.20
N TYR A 72 -12.97 0.76 -5.25
CA TYR A 72 -11.99 0.76 -4.16
C TYR A 72 -12.26 1.82 -3.06
N LYS A 73 -13.45 2.44 -3.04
CA LYS A 73 -13.78 3.46 -2.04
C LYS A 73 -13.99 2.91 -0.62
N TYR A 74 -14.14 1.58 -0.44
CA TYR A 74 -14.26 0.91 0.87
C TYR A 74 -15.06 1.75 1.91
N PHE A 75 -14.48 2.03 3.08
CA PHE A 75 -15.05 2.95 4.06
C PHE A 75 -14.38 4.33 3.95
N LYS A 76 -15.08 5.31 3.37
CA LYS A 76 -14.61 6.70 3.18
C LYS A 76 -13.27 6.83 2.41
N GLY A 77 -12.91 5.86 1.59
CA GLY A 77 -11.67 5.83 0.80
C GLY A 77 -10.55 4.98 1.40
N TYR A 78 -10.78 4.31 2.53
CA TYR A 78 -9.76 3.50 3.22
C TYR A 78 -10.25 2.07 3.44
N ASN A 79 -9.35 1.09 3.32
CA ASN A 79 -9.60 -0.29 3.72
C ASN A 79 -9.33 -0.43 5.24
N PRO A 80 -10.38 -0.47 6.09
CA PRO A 80 -10.18 -0.54 7.54
C PRO A 80 -9.53 -1.85 7.98
N ALA A 81 -9.76 -2.95 7.27
CA ALA A 81 -9.15 -4.24 7.60
C ALA A 81 -7.63 -4.18 7.41
N ALA A 82 -7.17 -3.66 6.26
CA ALA A 82 -5.75 -3.48 5.99
C ALA A 82 -5.09 -2.54 7.00
N LEU A 83 -5.73 -1.41 7.32
CA LEU A 83 -5.17 -0.42 8.26
C LEU A 83 -5.03 -0.98 9.68
N ILE A 84 -6.05 -1.67 10.19
CA ILE A 84 -6.02 -2.27 11.52
C ILE A 84 -4.93 -3.34 11.59
N VAL A 85 -4.87 -4.23 10.60
CA VAL A 85 -3.86 -5.29 10.53
C VAL A 85 -2.45 -4.70 10.46
N TYR A 86 -2.26 -3.64 9.66
CA TYR A 86 -0.99 -2.96 9.53
C TYR A 86 -0.48 -2.41 10.87
N ILE A 87 -1.34 -1.69 11.60
CA ILE A 87 -0.98 -1.08 12.89
C ILE A 87 -0.70 -2.18 13.93
N VAL A 88 -1.56 -3.19 14.02
CA VAL A 88 -1.41 -4.29 14.99
C VAL A 88 -0.14 -5.09 14.73
N ALA A 89 0.13 -5.47 13.48
CA ALA A 89 1.32 -6.24 13.13
C ALA A 89 2.60 -5.44 13.39
N THR A 90 2.62 -4.16 13.00
CA THR A 90 3.76 -3.26 13.25
C THR A 90 4.01 -3.08 14.75
N ALA A 91 2.96 -2.83 15.54
CA ALA A 91 3.09 -2.65 16.99
C ALA A 91 3.64 -3.92 17.66
N ILE A 92 3.13 -5.10 17.27
CA ILE A 92 3.59 -6.37 17.86
C ILE A 92 5.06 -6.62 17.54
N GLY A 93 5.49 -6.44 16.28
CA GLY A 93 6.90 -6.62 15.93
C GLY A 93 7.82 -5.60 16.58
N PHE A 94 7.40 -4.34 16.69
CA PHE A 94 8.22 -3.29 17.28
C PHE A 94 8.41 -3.47 18.80
N PHE A 95 7.33 -3.77 19.53
CA PHE A 95 7.37 -3.82 21.01
C PHE A 95 7.84 -5.16 21.57
N PHE A 96 7.56 -6.28 20.90
CA PHE A 96 7.84 -7.61 21.45
C PHE A 96 9.04 -8.30 20.81
N PHE A 97 9.38 -7.99 19.55
CA PHE A 97 10.35 -8.76 18.77
C PHE A 97 11.25 -7.85 17.92
N LEU A 98 11.93 -6.88 18.54
CA LEU A 98 12.68 -5.85 17.81
C LEU A 98 13.76 -6.42 16.86
N GLU A 99 14.51 -7.43 17.30
CA GLU A 99 15.58 -8.08 16.51
C GLU A 99 15.06 -8.81 15.25
N TYR A 100 13.86 -9.39 15.32
CA TYR A 100 13.23 -10.14 14.22
C TYR A 100 11.98 -9.44 13.68
N SER A 101 11.88 -8.14 13.95
CA SER A 101 10.67 -7.34 13.82
C SER A 101 10.12 -7.36 12.40
N PHE A 102 11.00 -7.31 11.40
CA PHE A 102 10.63 -7.45 9.99
C PHE A 102 9.89 -8.77 9.71
N PHE A 103 10.48 -9.90 10.09
CA PHE A 103 9.93 -11.23 9.78
C PHE A 103 8.64 -11.50 10.56
N VAL A 104 8.63 -11.16 11.85
CA VAL A 104 7.46 -11.36 12.72
C VAL A 104 6.30 -10.50 12.25
N SER A 105 6.51 -9.21 11.99
CA SER A 105 5.43 -8.32 11.55
C SER A 105 4.90 -8.71 10.17
N THR A 106 5.78 -9.10 9.24
CA THR A 106 5.37 -9.54 7.89
C THR A 106 4.54 -10.82 7.96
N ALA A 107 5.02 -11.85 8.68
CA ALA A 107 4.31 -13.11 8.83
C ALA A 107 2.97 -12.92 9.55
N LEU A 108 2.95 -12.10 10.60
CA LEU A 108 1.74 -11.81 11.35
C LEU A 108 0.73 -11.03 10.50
N ALA A 109 1.17 -10.00 9.77
CA ALA A 109 0.33 -9.26 8.84
C ALA A 109 -0.24 -10.17 7.75
N PHE A 110 0.57 -11.11 7.24
CA PHE A 110 0.11 -12.08 6.24
C PHE A 110 -1.07 -12.90 6.77
N VAL A 111 -0.91 -13.52 7.93
CA VAL A 111 -1.94 -14.36 8.54
C VAL A 111 -3.17 -13.54 8.93
N LEU A 112 -2.98 -12.43 9.64
CA LEU A 112 -4.08 -11.59 10.10
C LEU A 112 -4.86 -10.97 8.94
N TYR A 113 -4.19 -10.49 7.89
CA TYR A 113 -4.87 -9.91 6.74
C TYR A 113 -5.66 -10.96 5.98
N TYR A 114 -5.16 -12.20 5.86
CA TYR A 114 -5.91 -13.27 5.22
C TYR A 114 -7.26 -13.54 5.90
N PHE A 115 -7.29 -13.62 7.23
CA PHE A 115 -8.52 -13.80 7.99
C PHE A 115 -9.39 -12.54 7.99
N ALA A 116 -8.80 -11.36 8.17
CA ALA A 116 -9.51 -10.10 8.18
C ALA A 116 -10.17 -9.83 6.82
N ALA A 117 -9.46 -10.04 5.71
CA ALA A 117 -9.99 -9.88 4.36
C ALA A 117 -11.20 -10.80 4.13
N LYS A 118 -11.15 -12.07 4.57
CA LYS A 118 -12.31 -12.98 4.50
C LYS A 118 -13.49 -12.51 5.35
N ALA A 119 -13.24 -12.05 6.57
CA ALA A 119 -14.29 -11.52 7.44
C ALA A 119 -14.94 -10.25 6.86
N PHE A 120 -14.12 -9.36 6.29
CA PHE A 120 -14.57 -8.11 5.69
C PHE A 120 -15.12 -8.27 4.27
N ALA A 121 -14.86 -9.38 3.59
CA ALA A 121 -15.42 -9.67 2.27
C ALA A 121 -16.96 -9.73 2.30
N LYS A 122 -17.55 -10.13 3.44
CA LYS A 122 -19.01 -10.09 3.62
C LYS A 122 -19.58 -8.67 3.53
N LYS A 123 -18.80 -7.66 3.94
CA LYS A 123 -19.19 -6.24 3.91
C LYS A 123 -18.68 -5.50 2.67
N TYR A 124 -17.53 -5.90 2.15
CA TYR A 124 -16.87 -5.33 0.98
C TYR A 124 -16.36 -6.46 0.07
N PRO A 125 -17.22 -7.01 -0.82
CA PRO A 125 -16.85 -8.12 -1.69
C PRO A 125 -15.71 -7.77 -2.65
N VAL A 126 -15.52 -6.48 -2.95
CA VAL A 126 -14.40 -5.93 -3.77
C VAL A 126 -13.01 -6.28 -3.24
N ILE A 127 -12.88 -6.68 -1.97
CA ILE A 127 -11.59 -7.15 -1.42
C ILE A 127 -11.15 -8.46 -2.09
N ILE A 128 -12.10 -9.34 -2.42
CA ILE A 128 -11.83 -10.69 -2.93
C ILE A 128 -12.13 -10.81 -4.41
N GLU A 129 -13.27 -10.26 -4.84
CA GLU A 129 -13.74 -10.42 -6.21
C GLU A 129 -13.40 -9.20 -7.05
N GLU A 130 -12.60 -9.42 -8.08
CA GLU A 130 -12.28 -8.43 -9.09
C GLU A 130 -13.04 -8.77 -10.38
N ASN A 131 -14.08 -8.00 -10.69
CA ASN A 131 -14.70 -8.05 -12.01
C ASN A 131 -13.96 -7.06 -12.92
N ILE A 132 -13.12 -7.56 -13.83
CA ILE A 132 -12.47 -6.71 -14.84
C ILE A 132 -13.43 -6.53 -16.00
N VAL A 133 -13.90 -5.29 -16.19
CA VAL A 133 -14.44 -4.88 -17.48
C VAL A 133 -13.23 -4.68 -18.39
N VAL A 134 -12.96 -5.66 -19.27
CA VAL A 134 -11.91 -5.52 -20.29
C VAL A 134 -12.42 -4.51 -21.30
N HIS A 135 -11.94 -3.27 -21.22
CA HIS A 135 -12.16 -2.33 -22.30
C HIS A 135 -11.44 -2.85 -23.55
N PRO A 136 -12.13 -3.03 -24.69
CA PRO A 136 -11.48 -3.38 -25.94
C PRO A 136 -10.41 -2.33 -26.22
N ILE A 137 -9.19 -2.77 -26.48
CA ILE A 137 -8.11 -1.89 -26.92
C ILE A 137 -8.49 -1.49 -28.34
N GLU A 138 -9.23 -0.40 -28.48
CA GLU A 138 -9.62 0.13 -29.78
C GLU A 138 -8.34 0.60 -30.50
N SER A 139 -7.90 -0.25 -31.42
CA SER A 139 -7.05 -0.10 -32.60
C SER A 139 -6.66 1.32 -33.06
N SER A 140 -6.16 2.17 -32.17
CA SER A 140 -5.71 3.54 -32.46
C SER A 140 -4.43 3.58 -33.31
N GLU A 141 -3.85 2.44 -33.68
CA GLU A 141 -2.67 2.33 -34.54
C GLU A 141 -3.00 2.01 -36.01
N ALA A 142 -4.27 1.78 -36.37
CA ALA A 142 -4.65 1.37 -37.74
C ALA A 142 -4.64 2.51 -38.79
N ASN A 143 -4.43 3.77 -38.39
CA ASN A 143 -4.51 4.93 -39.29
C ASN A 143 -3.16 5.63 -39.56
N ILE A 144 -2.02 5.04 -39.21
CA ILE A 144 -0.69 5.67 -39.44
C ILE A 144 -0.01 5.13 -40.72
N THR A 145 -0.63 4.19 -41.45
CA THR A 145 0.04 3.52 -42.59
C THR A 145 -0.74 3.60 -43.90
N ILE A 146 -1.40 4.70 -44.27
CA ILE A 146 -1.70 5.01 -45.69
C ILE A 146 -1.77 6.54 -45.89
N THR A 147 -0.66 7.17 -46.27
CA THR A 147 -0.55 8.30 -47.24
C THR A 147 0.92 8.67 -47.43
#